data_AF-A0A355S108-F1
#
_entry.id   AF-A0A355S108-F1
#
_cell.length_a   1.000
_cell.length_b   1.000
_cell.length_c   1.000
_cell.angle_alpha   90.00
_cell.angle_beta   90.00
_cell.angle_gamma   90.00
#
_symmetry.space_group_name_H-M   'P 1'
#
loop_
_entity.id
_entity.type
_entity.pdbx_description
1 polymer ?
#
loop_
_entity_poly.entity_id
_entity_poly.type
_entity_poly.pdbx_seq_one_letter_code
_entity_poly.pdbx_strand_id
1 'polypeptide(L)' 'MERIAVYPGSFDPVTNGHLDVIQRAACIFDKLIVA' A
#
# COMPACT_ATOMS: atom_id res chain seq x y z
N MET A 1 6.43 -3.49 18.46
CA MET A 1 6.75 -2.25 17.71
C MET A 1 5.93 -2.33 16.43
N GLU A 2 5.09 -1.34 16.15
CA GLU A 2 4.21 -1.34 14.98
C GLU A 2 5.03 -1.16 13.70
N ARG A 3 4.83 -2.03 12.71
CA ARG A 3 5.49 -1.97 11.41
C ARG A 3 4.61 -1.18 10.45
N ILE A 4 5.06 0.04 10.14
CA ILE A 4 4.35 0.98 9.26
C ILE A 4 5.05 1.01 7.90
N ALA A 5 4.29 0.83 6.82
CA ALA A 5 4.75 0.98 5.45
C ALA A 5 4.12 2.22 4.79
N VAL A 6 4.83 2.79 3.83
CA VAL A 6 4.34 3.89 2.98
C VAL A 6 4.47 3.46 1.52
N TYR A 7 3.38 3.58 0.77
CA TYR A 7 3.34 3.33 -0.66
C TYR A 7 2.99 4.63 -1.40
N PRO A 8 4.00 5.42 -1.80
CA PRO A 8 3.77 6.69 -2.46
C PRO A 8 3.49 6.53 -3.96
N GLY A 9 2.64 7.38 -4.53
CA GLY A 9 2.37 7.42 -5.96
C GLY A 9 1.31 8.43 -6.37
N SER A 10 1.33 8.86 -7.64
CA SER A 10 0.26 9.73 -8.16
C SER A 10 -1.10 9.02 -8.22
N PHE A 11 -1.10 7.69 -8.34
CA PHE A 11 -2.30 6.85 -8.42
C PHE A 11 -3.39 7.38 -9.39
N ASP A 12 -2.96 8.02 -10.49
CA ASP A 12 -3.85 8.62 -11.48
C ASP A 12 -3.60 7.98 -12.86
N PRO A 13 -4.39 6.96 -13.26
CA PRO A 13 -5.45 6.32 -12.49
C PRO A 13 -4.92 5.22 -11.54
N VAL A 14 -5.74 4.86 -10.56
CA VAL A 14 -5.53 3.63 -9.78
C VAL A 14 -5.72 2.43 -10.71
N THR A 15 -4.79 1.48 -10.67
CA THR A 15 -4.86 0.25 -11.46
C THR A 15 -5.04 -0.97 -10.56
N ASN A 16 -5.47 -2.09 -11.13
CA ASN A 16 -5.52 -3.37 -10.40
C ASN A 16 -4.14 -3.81 -9.88
N GLY A 17 -3.05 -3.37 -10.52
CA GLY A 17 -1.69 -3.59 -10.01
C GLY A 17 -1.41 -2.84 -8.70
N HIS A 18 -1.89 -1.60 -8.57
CA HIS A 18 -1.79 -0.86 -7.30
C HIS A 18 -2.57 -1.57 -6.18
N LEU A 19 -3.77 -2.07 -6.50
CA LEU A 19 -4.61 -2.80 -5.54
C LEU A 19 -3.95 -4.11 -5.09
N ASP A 20 -3.31 -4.86 -6.00
CA ASP A 20 -2.56 -6.08 -5.66
C ASP A 20 -1.42 -5.77 -4.66
N VAL A 21 -0.64 -4.72 -4.93
CA VAL A 21 0.45 -4.29 -4.04
C VAL A 21 -0.10 -3.88 -2.67
N ILE A 22 -1.18 -3.11 -2.63
CA ILE A 22 -1.85 -2.70 -1.38
C ILE A 22 -2.32 -3.91 -0.57
N GLN A 23 -3.00 -4.87 -1.22
CA GLN A 23 -3.49 -6.08 -0.56
C GLN A 23 -2.35 -6.91 0.03
N ARG A 24 -1.27 -7.10 -0.73
CA ARG A 24 -0.11 -7.86 -0.26
C ARG A 24 0.63 -7.16 0.87
N ALA A 25 0.80 -5.84 0.78
CA ALA A 25 1.46 -5.06 1.82
C ALA A 25 0.63 -5.01 3.12
N ALA A 26 -0.71 -4.94 3.02
CA ALA A 26 -1.61 -4.98 4.18
C ALA A 26 -1.52 -6.29 4.99
N CYS A 27 -1.06 -7.39 4.38
CA CYS A 27 -0.83 -8.66 5.09
C CYS A 27 0.55 -8.74 5.79
N ILE A 28 1.47 -7.83 5.48
CA ILE A 28 2.86 -7.87 5.95
C ILE A 28 3.10 -6.82 7.05
N PHE A 29 2.46 -5.66 6.92
CA PHE A 29 2.60 -4.51 7.80
C PHE A 29 1.35 -4.32 8.65
N ASP A 30 1.54 -3.82 9.87
CA ASP A 30 0.44 -3.52 10.78
C ASP A 30 -0.35 -2.29 10.29
N LYS A 31 0.32 -1.39 9.55
CA LYS A 31 -0.28 -0.21 8.93
C LYS A 31 0.37 0.10 7.59
N LEU A 32 -0.46 0.39 6.59
CA LEU A 32 -0.03 0.85 5.26
C LEU A 32 -0.62 2.23 4.98
N ILE A 33 0.24 3.20 4.68
CA ILE A 33 -0.13 4.54 4.25
C ILE A 33 0.04 4.61 2.73
N VAL A 34 -1.01 4.95 2.00
CA VAL A 34 -0.99 5.17 0.55
C VAL A 34 -1.11 6.68 0.33
N ALA A 35 -0.13 7.30 -0.32
CA ALA A 35 0.01 8.76 -0.39
C ALA A 35 0.48 9.27 -1.75
#